data_AF-E7GGE1-F1
#
_entry.id   AF-E7GGE1-F1
#
_cell.length_a   1.000
_cell.length_b   1.000
_cell.length_c   1.000
_cell.angle_alpha   90.00
_cell.angle_beta   90.00
_cell.angle_gamma   90.00
#
_symmetry.space_group_name_H-M   'P 1'
#
loop_
_entity.id
_entity.type
_entity.pdbx_description
1 polymer ?
#
loop_
_entity_poly.entity_id
_entity_poly.type
_entity_poly.pdbx_seq_one_letter_code
_entity_poly.pdbx_strand_id
1 'polypeptide(L)'
;MLTNHELKMIYTRIRGKSMKKDKLINKIIYRLSYSGRRERNLKETSDNISKYMNMSDDEFIMEYTEVCSRYEHKKLILTVISIGLIISMISNIWKYFYEFLMKIFTSKSIAVVDVKNQAIVLSLIIILMISLVALFITYNMVKTIYVLNKKKILLNQV
;
A
#
# COMPACT_ATOMS: atom_id res chain seq x y z
N MET A 1 -24.17 38.09 -34.06
CA MET A 1 -24.76 36.84 -34.61
C MET A 1 -23.59 36.00 -35.07
N LEU A 2 -23.26 34.88 -34.41
CA LEU A 2 -22.13 34.04 -34.83
C LEU A 2 -22.42 33.49 -36.23
N THR A 3 -21.44 33.54 -37.13
CA THR A 3 -21.58 32.97 -38.47
C THR A 3 -21.58 31.44 -38.39
N ASN A 4 -22.24 30.79 -39.35
CA ASN A 4 -22.35 29.33 -39.41
C ASN A 4 -20.96 28.64 -39.44
N HIS A 5 -19.95 29.33 -39.95
CA HIS A 5 -18.56 28.89 -39.96
C HIS A 5 -17.94 28.86 -38.55
N GLU A 6 -18.19 29.87 -37.72
CA GLU A 6 -17.67 29.93 -36.35
C GLU A 6 -18.30 28.88 -35.43
N LEU A 7 -19.61 28.62 -35.59
CA LEU A 7 -20.29 27.54 -34.88
C LEU A 7 -19.69 26.17 -35.21
N LYS A 8 -19.35 25.92 -36.48
CA LYS A 8 -18.71 24.67 -36.93
C LYS A 8 -17.30 24.50 -36.34
N MET A 9 -16.54 25.58 -36.23
CA MET A 9 -15.20 25.59 -35.61
C MET A 9 -15.27 25.32 -34.10
N ILE A 10 -16.24 25.90 -33.40
CA ILE A 10 -16.45 25.66 -31.97
C ILE A 10 -16.87 24.21 -31.72
N TYR A 11 -17.81 23.68 -32.50
CA TYR A 11 -18.27 22.30 -32.37
C TYR A 11 -17.15 21.27 -32.59
N THR A 12 -16.36 21.43 -33.66
CA THR A 12 -15.23 20.53 -33.96
C THR A 12 -14.15 20.58 -32.87
N ARG A 13 -13.85 21.75 -32.31
CA ARG A 13 -12.92 21.91 -31.20
C ARG A 13 -13.41 21.24 -29.91
N ILE A 14 -14.70 21.39 -29.57
CA ILE A 14 -15.32 20.74 -28.40
C ILE A 14 -15.31 19.21 -28.57
N ARG A 15 -15.71 18.71 -29.75
CA ARG A 15 -15.73 17.28 -30.08
C ARG A 15 -14.35 16.63 -30.00
N GLY A 16 -13.33 17.30 -30.54
CA GLY A 16 -11.94 16.85 -30.44
C GLY A 16 -11.41 16.79 -29.00
N LYS A 17 -11.83 17.73 -28.14
CA LYS A 17 -11.47 17.74 -26.72
C LYS A 17 -12.14 16.61 -25.94
N SER A 18 -13.41 16.30 -26.25
CA SER A 18 -14.15 15.15 -25.68
C SER A 18 -13.48 13.81 -26.02
N MET A 19 -13.20 13.55 -27.31
CA MET A 19 -12.56 12.30 -27.73
C MET A 19 -11.17 12.07 -27.11
N LYS A 20 -10.38 13.13 -26.92
CA LYS A 20 -9.10 13.03 -26.19
C LYS A 20 -9.31 12.65 -24.74
N LYS A 21 -10.32 13.20 -24.07
CA LYS A 21 -10.67 12.88 -22.67
C LYS A 21 -11.10 11.41 -22.55
N ASP A 22 -11.95 10.93 -23.45
CA ASP A 22 -12.43 9.54 -23.46
C ASP A 22 -11.28 8.54 -23.67
N LYS A 23 -10.34 8.87 -24.57
CA LYS A 23 -9.13 8.05 -24.81
C LYS A 23 -8.21 8.00 -23.59
N LEU A 24 -8.06 9.11 -22.85
CA LEU A 24 -7.28 9.16 -21.61
C LEU A 24 -7.93 8.34 -20.50
N ILE A 25 -9.25 8.46 -20.33
CA ILE A 25 -10.02 7.71 -19.33
C ILE A 25 -9.90 6.21 -19.60
N ASN A 26 -10.12 5.77 -20.85
CA ASN A 26 -9.98 4.36 -21.22
C ASN A 26 -8.56 3.82 -20.99
N LYS A 27 -7.52 4.64 -21.22
CA LYS A 27 -6.14 4.24 -20.91
C LYS A 27 -5.88 4.08 -19.41
N ILE A 28 -6.52 4.90 -18.57
CA ILE A 28 -6.43 4.78 -17.11
C ILE A 28 -7.20 3.54 -16.63
N ILE A 29 -8.44 3.36 -17.11
CA ILE A 29 -9.28 2.20 -16.81
C ILE A 29 -8.54 0.91 -17.20
N TYR A 30 -7.95 0.86 -18.41
CA TYR A 30 -7.15 -0.28 -18.84
C TYR A 30 -5.93 -0.53 -17.96
N ARG A 31 -5.22 0.53 -17.52
CA ARG A 31 -4.08 0.35 -16.61
C ARG A 31 -4.49 -0.18 -15.24
N LEU A 32 -5.67 0.19 -14.75
CA LEU A 32 -6.21 -0.30 -13.48
C LEU A 32 -6.87 -1.67 -13.61
N SER A 33 -7.36 -2.01 -14.80
CA SER A 33 -8.02 -3.28 -15.09
C SER A 33 -7.11 -4.46 -14.81
N TYR A 34 -7.74 -5.61 -14.56
CA TYR A 34 -7.03 -6.86 -14.37
C TYR A 34 -6.19 -7.24 -15.60
N SER A 35 -6.73 -7.05 -16.81
CA SER A 35 -6.03 -7.37 -18.07
C SER A 35 -4.76 -6.55 -18.24
N GLY A 36 -4.82 -5.23 -18.08
CA GLY A 36 -3.63 -4.37 -18.20
C GLY A 36 -2.64 -4.54 -17.05
N ARG A 37 -3.08 -4.97 -15.87
CA ARG A 37 -2.17 -5.38 -14.78
C ARG A 37 -1.49 -6.70 -15.08
N ARG A 38 -2.24 -7.69 -15.57
CA ARG A 38 -1.73 -9.02 -15.92
C ARG A 38 -0.72 -8.96 -17.06
N GLU A 39 -1.01 -8.21 -18.12
CA GLU A 39 -0.10 -8.02 -19.25
C GLU A 39 1.24 -7.42 -18.80
N ARG A 40 1.22 -6.38 -17.95
CA ARG A 40 2.44 -5.80 -17.39
C ARG A 40 3.22 -6.79 -16.53
N ASN A 41 2.52 -7.54 -15.69
CA ASN A 41 3.16 -8.54 -14.82
C ASN A 41 3.80 -9.67 -15.65
N LEU A 42 3.14 -10.10 -16.75
CA LEU A 42 3.67 -11.12 -17.65
C LEU A 42 4.91 -10.61 -18.38
N LYS A 43 4.87 -9.37 -18.89
CA LYS A 43 6.02 -8.74 -19.51
C LYS A 43 7.20 -8.64 -18.54
N GLU A 44 6.97 -8.11 -17.34
CA GLU A 44 7.99 -8.03 -16.29
C GLU A 44 8.58 -9.41 -15.94
N THR A 45 7.74 -10.44 -15.85
CA THR A 45 8.22 -11.81 -15.62
C THR A 45 9.10 -12.30 -16.77
N SER A 46 8.66 -12.12 -18.02
CA SER A 46 9.43 -12.51 -19.21
C SER A 46 10.78 -11.79 -19.29
N ASP A 47 10.80 -10.48 -19.03
CA ASP A 47 12.02 -9.66 -19.04
C ASP A 47 13.00 -10.14 -17.96
N ASN A 48 12.50 -10.48 -16.76
CA ASN A 48 13.33 -11.01 -15.67
C ASN A 48 13.89 -12.40 -15.99
N ILE A 49 13.09 -13.31 -16.57
CA ILE A 49 13.57 -14.64 -16.97
C ILE A 49 14.69 -14.51 -18.01
N SER A 50 14.49 -13.66 -19.03
CA SER A 50 15.54 -13.42 -20.02
C SER A 50 16.79 -12.81 -19.39
N LYS A 51 16.66 -11.91 -18.40
CA LYS A 51 17.80 -11.37 -17.66
C LYS A 51 18.58 -12.49 -16.97
N TYR A 52 17.90 -13.36 -16.23
CA TYR A 52 18.55 -14.43 -15.45
C TYR A 52 19.20 -15.49 -16.34
N MET A 53 18.56 -15.88 -17.45
CA MET A 53 19.13 -16.82 -18.43
C MET A 53 20.38 -16.30 -19.13
N ASN A 54 20.55 -14.97 -19.21
CA ASN A 54 21.67 -14.33 -19.86
C ASN A 54 22.79 -13.91 -18.87
N MET A 55 22.63 -14.17 -17.57
CA MET A 55 23.65 -13.91 -16.57
C MET A 55 24.73 -14.99 -16.58
N SER A 56 25.94 -14.63 -16.15
CA SER A 56 26.98 -15.62 -15.85
C SER A 56 26.62 -16.42 -14.60
N ASP A 57 27.15 -17.64 -14.48
CA ASP A 57 26.85 -18.53 -13.35
C ASP A 57 27.16 -17.87 -11.98
N ASP A 58 28.31 -17.22 -11.87
CA ASP A 58 28.73 -16.52 -10.64
C ASP A 58 27.78 -15.36 -10.29
N GLU A 59 27.39 -14.56 -11.29
CA GLU A 59 26.47 -13.44 -11.12
C GLU A 59 25.08 -13.91 -10.72
N PHE A 60 24.60 -15.00 -11.31
CA PHE A 60 23.33 -15.62 -10.96
C PHE A 60 23.33 -16.14 -9.52
N ILE A 61 24.38 -16.86 -9.10
CA ILE A 61 24.51 -17.37 -7.73
C ILE A 61 24.54 -16.22 -6.72
N MET A 62 25.24 -15.13 -7.03
CA MET A 62 25.29 -13.94 -6.19
C MET A 62 23.90 -13.31 -6.03
N GLU A 63 23.19 -13.02 -7.13
CA GLU A 63 21.84 -12.43 -7.09
C GLU A 63 20.85 -13.36 -6.38
N TYR A 64 20.92 -14.68 -6.64
CA TYR A 64 20.09 -15.68 -5.97
C TYR A 64 20.28 -15.67 -4.45
N THR A 65 21.54 -15.68 -4.01
CA THR A 65 21.89 -15.69 -2.59
C THR A 65 21.43 -14.38 -1.92
N GLU A 66 21.62 -13.24 -2.58
CA GLU A 66 21.18 -11.94 -2.06
C GLU A 66 19.65 -11.88 -1.90
N VAL A 67 18.91 -12.31 -2.92
CA VAL A 67 17.43 -12.33 -2.89
C VAL A 67 16.92 -13.26 -1.79
N CYS A 68 17.49 -14.47 -1.67
CA CYS A 68 17.12 -15.42 -0.63
C CYS A 68 17.41 -14.88 0.78
N SER A 69 18.61 -14.34 1.00
CA SER A 69 19.03 -13.76 2.28
C SER A 69 18.12 -12.60 2.69
N ARG A 70 17.84 -11.65 1.78
CA ARG A 70 16.96 -10.51 2.04
C ARG A 70 15.52 -10.94 2.34
N TYR A 71 15.02 -11.96 1.64
CA TYR A 71 13.69 -12.50 1.88
C TYR A 71 13.57 -13.10 3.29
N GLU A 72 14.47 -14.01 3.66
CA GLU A 72 14.44 -14.68 4.97
C GLU A 72 14.63 -13.65 6.11
N HIS A 73 15.56 -12.72 5.96
CA HIS A 73 15.79 -11.67 6.96
C HIS A 73 14.54 -10.80 7.18
N LYS A 74 13.91 -10.30 6.11
CA LYS A 74 12.70 -9.47 6.24
C LYS A 74 11.50 -10.27 6.75
N LYS A 75 11.35 -11.52 6.34
CA LYS A 75 10.32 -12.43 6.85
C LYS A 75 10.50 -12.65 8.35
N LEU A 76 11.72 -12.92 8.81
CA LEU A 76 12.03 -13.10 10.23
C LEU A 76 11.67 -11.86 11.04
N ILE A 77 12.07 -10.66 10.59
CA ILE A 77 11.71 -9.40 11.28
C ILE A 77 10.19 -9.27 11.41
N LEU A 78 9.43 -9.53 10.34
CA LEU A 78 7.96 -9.47 10.38
C LEU A 78 7.38 -10.49 11.37
N THR A 79 7.92 -11.71 11.40
CA THR A 79 7.51 -12.76 12.33
C THR A 79 7.77 -12.36 13.78
N VAL A 80 8.96 -11.83 14.09
CA VAL A 80 9.31 -11.37 15.45
C VAL A 80 8.39 -10.24 15.90
N ILE A 81 8.12 -9.25 15.04
CA ILE A 81 7.17 -8.17 15.34
C ILE A 81 5.77 -8.74 15.61
N SER A 82 5.32 -9.68 14.78
CA SER A 82 3.99 -10.28 14.92
C SER A 82 3.85 -11.05 16.24
N ILE A 83 4.87 -11.83 16.61
CA ILE A 83 4.92 -12.55 17.90
C ILE A 83 4.91 -11.55 19.06
N GLY A 84 5.72 -10.49 18.98
CA GLY A 84 5.75 -9.44 20.00
C GLY A 84 4.39 -8.75 20.18
N LEU A 85 3.65 -8.51 19.10
CA LEU A 85 2.29 -7.96 19.15
C LEU A 85 1.31 -8.93 19.83
N ILE A 86 1.37 -10.22 19.51
CA ILE A 86 0.52 -11.24 20.15
C ILE A 86 0.79 -11.30 21.66
N ILE A 87 2.07 -11.33 22.05
CA ILE A 87 2.48 -11.32 23.46
C ILE A 87 1.97 -10.05 24.15
N SER A 88 2.11 -8.89 23.50
CA SER A 88 1.62 -7.61 24.04
C SER A 88 0.12 -7.61 24.25
N MET A 89 -0.67 -8.19 23.33
CA MET A 89 -2.13 -8.27 23.44
C MET A 89 -2.58 -9.15 24.60
N ILE A 90 -1.90 -10.28 24.83
CA ILE A 90 -2.25 -11.22 25.92
C ILE A 90 -1.71 -10.74 27.27
N SER A 91 -0.64 -9.93 27.24
CA SER A 91 -0.06 -9.36 28.45
C SER A 91 -0.97 -8.31 29.08
N ASN A 92 -0.89 -8.17 30.41
CA ASN A 92 -1.63 -7.16 31.16
C ASN A 92 -1.12 -5.71 30.96
N ILE A 93 -0.27 -5.49 29.94
CA ILE A 93 0.34 -4.21 29.59
C ILE A 93 -0.74 -3.17 29.26
N TRP A 94 -1.87 -3.62 28.71
CA TRP A 94 -3.00 -2.76 28.36
C TRP A 94 -3.91 -2.38 29.54
N LYS A 95 -3.70 -2.94 30.73
CA LYS A 95 -4.57 -2.71 31.89
C LYS A 95 -4.76 -1.22 32.19
N TYR A 96 -3.65 -0.49 32.33
CA TYR A 96 -3.68 0.94 32.62
C TYR A 96 -4.30 1.76 31.49
N PHE A 97 -4.11 1.31 30.24
CA PHE A 97 -4.74 1.94 29.08
C PHE A 97 -6.27 1.75 29.10
N TYR A 98 -6.75 0.54 29.40
CA TYR A 98 -8.18 0.27 29.55
C TYR A 98 -8.80 1.03 30.73
N GLU A 99 -8.12 1.06 31.89
CA GLU A 99 -8.57 1.83 33.05
C GLU A 99 -8.66 3.33 32.75
N PHE A 100 -7.68 3.87 32.02
CA PHE A 100 -7.67 5.25 31.57
C PHE A 100 -8.85 5.54 30.63
N LEU A 101 -9.09 4.69 29.63
CA LEU A 101 -10.24 4.82 28.72
C LEU A 101 -11.55 4.79 29.51
N MET A 102 -11.73 3.83 30.42
CA MET A 102 -12.97 3.71 31.21
C MET A 102 -13.22 4.92 32.12
N LYS A 103 -12.18 5.48 32.74
CA LYS A 103 -12.28 6.73 33.53
C LYS A 103 -12.72 7.91 32.67
N ILE A 104 -12.17 8.02 31.46
CA ILE A 104 -12.56 9.06 30.52
C ILE A 104 -14.02 8.89 30.08
N PHE A 105 -14.45 7.68 29.73
CA PHE A 105 -15.83 7.46 29.27
C PHE A 105 -16.88 7.64 30.38
N THR A 106 -16.57 7.29 31.62
CA THR A 106 -17.57 7.18 32.71
C THR A 106 -17.76 8.46 33.55
N SER A 107 -16.88 9.47 33.43
CA SER A 107 -17.00 10.69 34.23
C SER A 107 -18.22 11.56 33.81
N LYS A 108 -19.11 11.88 34.77
CA LYS A 108 -20.44 12.51 34.54
C LYS A 108 -20.54 14.02 34.86
N SER A 109 -19.46 14.71 35.22
CA SER A 109 -19.53 16.11 35.69
C SER A 109 -19.74 17.12 34.54
N ILE A 110 -20.80 17.94 34.61
CA ILE A 110 -21.29 18.83 33.54
C ILE A 110 -20.29 19.94 33.15
N ALA A 111 -19.57 20.57 34.10
CA ALA A 111 -18.51 21.55 33.80
C ALA A 111 -17.22 20.90 33.24
N VAL A 112 -17.07 19.60 33.46
CA VAL A 112 -15.96 18.78 32.97
C VAL A 112 -16.33 18.11 31.64
N VAL A 113 -17.61 18.08 31.24
CA VAL A 113 -18.10 17.37 30.04
C VAL A 113 -17.52 17.96 28.74
N ASP A 114 -17.43 19.28 28.61
CA ASP A 114 -16.87 19.89 27.39
C ASP A 114 -15.37 19.66 27.26
N VAL A 115 -14.61 19.86 28.35
CA VAL A 115 -13.16 19.57 28.39
C VAL A 115 -12.89 18.07 28.20
N LYS A 116 -13.74 17.21 28.76
CA LYS A 116 -13.68 15.74 28.59
C LYS A 116 -13.93 15.32 27.15
N ASN A 117 -14.96 15.87 26.50
CA ASN A 117 -15.28 15.55 25.11
C ASN A 117 -14.14 15.99 24.17
N GLN A 118 -13.55 17.16 24.40
CA GLN A 118 -12.36 17.60 23.65
C GLN A 118 -11.16 16.67 23.86
N ALA A 119 -10.89 16.24 25.11
CA ALA A 119 -9.82 15.30 25.41
C ALA A 119 -10.04 13.91 24.77
N ILE A 120 -11.29 13.42 24.75
CA ILE A 120 -11.66 12.18 24.05
C ILE A 120 -11.33 12.29 22.57
N VAL A 121 -11.81 13.36 21.91
CA VAL A 121 -11.59 13.57 20.47
C VAL A 121 -10.09 13.66 20.15
N LEU A 122 -9.31 14.41 20.94
CA LEU A 122 -7.85 14.49 20.79
C LEU A 122 -7.18 13.12 20.95
N SER A 123 -7.57 12.34 21.96
CA SER A 123 -7.01 11.00 22.18
C SER A 123 -7.32 10.04 21.02
N LEU A 124 -8.54 10.10 20.47
CA LEU A 124 -8.95 9.30 19.31
C LEU A 124 -8.14 9.66 18.07
N ILE A 125 -7.92 10.97 17.84
CA ILE A 125 -7.09 11.44 16.71
C ILE A 125 -5.65 10.92 16.85
N ILE A 126 -5.06 10.99 18.04
CA ILE A 126 -3.70 10.49 18.30
C ILE A 126 -3.62 8.99 18.03
N ILE A 127 -4.56 8.20 18.57
CA ILE A 127 -4.61 6.74 18.36
C ILE A 127 -4.77 6.42 16.88
N LEU A 128 -5.65 7.14 16.17
CA LEU A 128 -5.88 6.94 14.74
C LEU A 128 -4.62 7.25 13.92
N MET A 129 -3.92 8.34 14.24
CA MET A 129 -2.66 8.71 13.58
C MET A 129 -1.58 7.66 13.77
N ILE A 130 -1.38 7.20 15.02
CA ILE A 130 -0.42 6.12 15.33
C ILE A 130 -0.78 4.84 14.57
N SER A 131 -2.06 4.49 14.53
CA SER A 131 -2.55 3.29 13.84
C SER A 131 -2.31 3.37 12.34
N LEU A 132 -2.56 4.52 11.70
CA LEU A 132 -2.31 4.72 10.27
C LEU A 132 -0.82 4.57 9.93
N VAL A 133 0.06 5.14 10.74
CA VAL A 133 1.52 5.01 10.55
C VAL A 133 1.95 3.55 10.69
N ALA A 134 1.48 2.85 11.73
CA ALA A 134 1.78 1.43 11.92
C ALA A 134 1.28 0.56 10.75
N LEU A 135 0.07 0.82 10.24
CA LEU A 135 -0.49 0.14 9.08
C LEU A 135 0.34 0.40 7.82
N PHE A 136 0.76 1.65 7.59
CA PHE A 136 1.58 2.02 6.44
C PHE A 136 2.93 1.30 6.44
N ILE A 137 3.61 1.27 7.60
CA ILE A 137 4.88 0.55 7.77
C ILE A 137 4.69 -0.94 7.50
N THR A 138 3.68 -1.56 8.13
CA THR A 138 3.38 -2.99 7.99
C THR A 138 3.07 -3.35 6.54
N TYR A 139 2.25 -2.54 5.86
CA TYR A 139 1.94 -2.71 4.45
C TYR A 139 3.21 -2.70 3.57
N ASN A 140 4.11 -1.75 3.79
CA ASN A 140 5.37 -1.67 3.03
C ASN A 140 6.27 -2.88 3.28
N MET A 141 6.32 -3.39 4.52
CA MET A 141 7.07 -4.61 4.84
C MET A 141 6.51 -5.83 4.10
N VAL A 142 5.20 -6.05 4.19
CA VAL A 142 4.51 -7.16 3.50
C VAL A 142 4.70 -7.07 2.00
N LYS A 143 4.53 -5.89 1.41
CA LYS A 143 4.75 -5.64 -0.02
C LYS A 143 6.19 -5.98 -0.43
N THR A 144 7.17 -5.59 0.37
CA THR A 144 8.59 -5.87 0.09
C THR A 144 8.86 -7.37 0.11
N ILE A 145 8.34 -8.08 1.11
CA ILE A 145 8.47 -9.54 1.23
C ILE A 145 7.80 -10.24 0.03
N TYR A 146 6.61 -9.77 -0.37
CA TYR A 146 5.90 -10.31 -1.53
C TYR A 146 6.72 -10.19 -2.83
N VAL A 147 7.32 -9.02 -3.08
CA VAL A 147 8.17 -8.79 -4.27
C VAL A 147 9.40 -9.68 -4.23
N LEU A 148 10.08 -9.80 -3.09
CA LEU A 148 11.23 -10.67 -2.93
C LEU A 148 10.87 -12.15 -3.11
N ASN A 149 9.71 -12.58 -2.61
CA ASN A 149 9.23 -13.94 -2.80
C ASN A 149 8.95 -14.24 -4.28
N LYS A 150 8.33 -13.30 -5.01
CA LYS A 150 8.12 -13.43 -6.46
C LYS A 150 9.47 -13.59 -7.19
N LYS A 151 10.47 -12.76 -6.85
CA LYS A 151 11.82 -12.88 -7.42
C LYS A 151 12.49 -14.21 -7.11
N LYS A 152 12.43 -14.65 -5.84
CA LYS A 152 12.96 -15.95 -5.38
C LYS A 152 12.34 -17.12 -6.15
N ILE A 153 11.02 -17.12 -6.33
CA ILE A 153 10.31 -18.17 -7.09
C ILE A 153 10.76 -18.19 -8.55
N LEU A 154 10.93 -17.02 -9.18
CA LEU A 154 11.42 -16.95 -10.56
C LEU A 154 12.84 -17.48 -10.70
N LEU A 155 13.75 -17.09 -9.80
CA LEU A 155 15.13 -17.58 -9.81
C LEU A 155 15.20 -19.09 -9.53
N ASN A 156 14.26 -19.68 -8.79
CA ASN A 156 14.17 -21.13 -8.60
C ASN A 156 13.69 -21.90 -9.85
N GLN A 157 13.09 -21.21 -10.82
CA GLN A 157 12.50 -21.82 -12.02
C GLN A 157 13.38 -21.69 -13.26
N VAL A 158 14.37 -20.79 -13.22
CA VAL A 158 15.41 -20.61 -14.22
C VAL A 158 16.52 -21.61 -13.92
#